data_AF-A0A1E3HB37-F1
#
_entry.id   AF-A0A1E3HB37-F1
#
_cell.length_a   1.000
_cell.length_b   1.000
_cell.length_c   1.000
_cell.angle_alpha   90.00
_cell.angle_beta   90.00
_cell.angle_gamma   90.00
#
_symmetry.space_group_name_H-M   'P 1'
#
loop_
_entity.id
_entity.type
_entity.pdbx_description
1 polymer ?
#
loop_
_entity_poly.entity_id
_entity_poly.type
_entity_poly.pdbx_seq_one_letter_code
_entity_poly.pdbx_strand_id
1 'polypeptide(L)'
;MSEAVPYEQVPIVKSTAPAPETPYQARMFLHVGAAGVMLYGFQAMRAWTVFGDVMSNQYGGFWQYLTILGLTISGATMLLAGVQDLLPNIHLIRLIKRTLLLIALPVEFIITSIYWSLIIFAPHLMLPPTDPDAAQGAPSSSTAEPTLFRIPLWMDMSMHLLPGIALVFEFFLLETKYRPPFSTSVAFLLASAFGTSYGFWVEHCAEQNGGVFPYPFLTILPLGGRVGVYVGATGVAWAVFRGLNWVHK
;
A
#
# COMPACT_ATOMS: atom_id res chain seq x y z
N MET A 1 -29.08 11.74 47.75
CA MET A 1 -29.25 11.74 46.28
C MET A 1 -28.51 12.95 45.76
N SER A 2 -27.46 12.75 44.95
CA SER A 2 -26.73 13.86 44.32
C SER A 2 -27.64 14.50 43.28
N GLU A 3 -27.93 15.80 43.42
CA GLU A 3 -28.64 16.54 42.37
C GLU A 3 -27.80 16.51 41.08
N ALA A 4 -28.46 16.17 39.96
CA ALA A 4 -27.83 16.18 38.66
C ALA A 4 -27.58 17.64 38.24
N VAL A 5 -26.37 17.91 37.76
CA VAL A 5 -25.99 19.25 37.27
C VAL A 5 -26.86 19.60 36.06
N PRO A 6 -27.52 20.77 36.03
CA PRO A 6 -28.31 21.24 34.89
C PRO A 6 -27.49 21.24 33.60
N TYR A 7 -28.11 20.86 32.48
CA TYR A 7 -27.43 20.73 31.18
C TYR A 7 -26.73 22.03 30.76
N GLU A 8 -27.28 23.20 31.11
CA GLU A 8 -26.65 24.50 30.82
C GLU A 8 -25.33 24.74 31.57
N GLN A 9 -25.04 23.97 32.62
CA GLN A 9 -23.83 24.08 33.43
C GLN A 9 -22.74 23.08 33.01
N VAL A 10 -23.00 22.23 32.02
CA VAL A 10 -21.96 21.37 31.42
C VAL A 10 -21.01 22.29 30.65
N PRO A 11 -19.71 22.37 31.03
CA PRO A 11 -18.77 23.24 30.35
C PRO A 11 -18.69 22.85 28.87
N ILE A 12 -19.03 23.78 27.99
CA ILE A 12 -18.73 23.63 26.56
C ILE A 12 -17.20 23.60 26.46
N VAL A 13 -16.64 22.42 26.25
CA VAL A 13 -15.21 22.26 25.93
C VAL A 13 -15.01 22.85 24.54
N LYS A 14 -14.81 24.17 24.49
CA LYS A 14 -14.38 24.85 23.28
C LYS A 14 -13.00 24.32 22.93
N SER A 15 -12.87 23.71 21.76
CA SER A 15 -11.59 23.28 21.23
C SER A 15 -10.62 24.47 21.27
N THR A 16 -9.52 24.33 22.02
CA THR A 16 -8.44 25.32 22.07
C THR A 16 -7.45 25.12 20.93
N ALA A 17 -7.65 24.12 20.07
CA ALA A 17 -6.81 23.89 18.92
C ALA A 17 -7.05 24.99 17.87
N PRO A 18 -5.98 25.64 17.36
CA PRO A 18 -6.12 26.57 16.25
C PRO A 18 -6.76 25.86 15.05
N ALA A 19 -7.56 26.59 14.28
CA ALA A 19 -8.15 26.06 13.06
C ALA A 19 -7.02 25.60 12.11
N PRO A 20 -7.17 24.44 11.43
CA PRO A 20 -6.16 23.98 10.49
C PRO A 20 -5.97 25.00 9.37
N GLU A 21 -4.72 25.22 8.96
CA GLU A 21 -4.37 26.14 7.86
C GLU A 21 -5.00 25.72 6.53
N THR A 22 -5.22 24.42 6.34
CA THR A 22 -5.91 23.84 5.19
C THR A 22 -7.42 23.71 5.43
N PRO A 23 -8.29 24.09 4.49
CA PRO A 23 -9.74 23.96 4.63
C PRO A 23 -10.16 22.52 4.95
N TYR A 24 -10.99 22.35 5.97
CA TYR A 24 -11.50 21.06 6.42
C TYR A 24 -12.07 20.20 5.29
N GLN A 25 -12.84 20.80 4.39
CA GLN A 25 -13.43 20.13 3.23
C GLN A 25 -12.36 19.55 2.30
N ALA A 26 -11.29 20.29 2.03
CA ALA A 26 -10.21 19.85 1.13
C ALA A 26 -9.50 18.61 1.67
N ARG A 27 -9.25 18.55 2.98
CA ARG A 27 -8.65 17.37 3.63
C ARG A 27 -9.57 16.16 3.56
N MET A 28 -10.86 16.35 3.87
CA MET A 28 -11.86 15.29 3.77
C MET A 28 -12.00 14.75 2.35
N PHE A 29 -11.98 15.63 1.33
CA PHE A 29 -11.99 15.22 -0.07
C PHE A 29 -10.73 14.42 -0.43
N LEU A 30 -9.54 14.83 0.02
CA LEU A 30 -8.31 14.07 -0.19
C LEU A 30 -8.41 12.68 0.46
N HIS A 31 -8.78 12.62 1.74
CA HIS A 31 -8.80 11.39 2.53
C HIS A 31 -9.83 10.38 2.04
N VAL A 32 -11.09 10.80 1.95
CA VAL A 32 -12.19 9.91 1.53
C VAL A 32 -12.12 9.65 0.03
N GLY A 33 -11.76 10.65 -0.77
CA GLY A 33 -11.63 10.52 -2.22
C GLY A 33 -10.50 9.57 -2.61
N ALA A 34 -9.31 9.71 -2.02
CA ALA A 34 -8.19 8.81 -2.31
C ALA A 34 -8.52 7.36 -1.90
N ALA A 35 -9.05 7.15 -0.69
CA ALA A 35 -9.49 5.82 -0.24
C ALA A 35 -10.58 5.24 -1.15
N GLY A 36 -11.53 6.06 -1.60
CA GLY A 36 -12.60 5.68 -2.52
C GLY A 36 -12.07 5.23 -3.89
N VAL A 37 -11.12 5.97 -4.47
CA VAL A 37 -10.52 5.61 -5.77
C VAL A 37 -9.68 4.34 -5.65
N MET A 38 -8.91 4.18 -4.57
CA MET A 38 -8.17 2.94 -4.29
C MET A 38 -9.11 1.72 -4.21
N LEU A 39 -10.19 1.85 -3.43
CA LEU A 39 -11.19 0.79 -3.29
C LEU A 39 -11.90 0.50 -4.62
N TYR A 40 -12.29 1.54 -5.35
CA TYR A 40 -12.96 1.38 -6.64
C TYR A 40 -12.08 0.66 -7.67
N GLY A 41 -10.80 1.05 -7.74
CA GLY A 41 -9.80 0.37 -8.56
C GLY A 41 -9.68 -1.12 -8.26
N PHE A 42 -9.55 -1.45 -6.97
CA PHE A 42 -9.47 -2.84 -6.52
C PHE A 42 -10.74 -3.63 -6.85
N GLN A 43 -11.92 -3.07 -6.58
CA GLN A 43 -13.18 -3.77 -6.88
C GLN A 43 -13.40 -3.96 -8.38
N ALA A 44 -13.03 -2.97 -9.19
CA ALA A 44 -13.15 -3.08 -10.65
C ALA A 44 -12.19 -4.13 -11.22
N MET A 45 -10.97 -4.22 -10.69
CA MET A 45 -10.05 -5.31 -11.01
C MET A 45 -10.61 -6.68 -10.60
N ARG A 46 -11.19 -6.80 -9.39
CA ARG A 46 -11.79 -8.07 -8.91
C ARG A 46 -12.96 -8.53 -9.76
N ALA A 47 -13.77 -7.59 -10.25
CA ALA A 47 -14.91 -7.87 -11.11
C ALA A 47 -14.49 -8.25 -12.54
N TRP A 48 -13.22 -8.04 -12.90
CA TRP A 48 -12.70 -8.42 -14.20
C TRP A 48 -12.49 -9.93 -14.27
N THR A 49 -13.46 -10.66 -14.83
CA THR A 49 -13.58 -12.13 -14.77
C THR A 49 -12.28 -12.89 -15.10
N VAL A 50 -11.53 -12.46 -16.13
CA VAL A 50 -10.27 -13.12 -16.51
C VAL A 50 -9.20 -13.03 -15.41
N PHE A 51 -9.11 -11.90 -14.71
CA PHE A 51 -8.08 -11.66 -13.69
C PHE A 51 -8.56 -12.11 -12.31
N GLY A 52 -9.81 -11.77 -12.00
CA GLY A 52 -10.41 -12.02 -10.71
C GLY A 52 -10.48 -13.50 -10.38
N ASP A 53 -10.89 -14.32 -11.36
CA ASP A 53 -11.04 -15.77 -11.15
C ASP A 53 -9.68 -16.46 -11.06
N VAL A 54 -8.72 -16.10 -11.93
CA VAL A 54 -7.37 -16.71 -11.89
C VAL A 54 -6.67 -16.40 -10.56
N MET A 55 -6.70 -15.15 -10.11
CA MET A 55 -6.02 -14.77 -8.87
C MET A 55 -6.73 -15.25 -7.62
N SER A 56 -8.07 -15.26 -7.60
CA SER A 56 -8.82 -15.70 -6.42
C SER A 56 -8.74 -17.21 -6.18
N ASN A 57 -8.50 -18.00 -7.23
CA ASN A 57 -8.35 -19.45 -7.14
C ASN A 57 -6.97 -19.91 -6.64
N GLN A 58 -5.98 -19.02 -6.60
CA GLN A 58 -4.67 -19.32 -6.02
C GLN A 58 -4.74 -19.28 -4.48
N TYR A 59 -3.90 -20.06 -3.81
CA TYR A 59 -3.73 -19.95 -2.36
C TYR A 59 -3.28 -18.53 -2.00
N GLY A 60 -3.93 -17.95 -1.00
CA GLY A 60 -3.74 -16.54 -0.62
C GLY A 60 -4.55 -15.55 -1.46
N GLY A 61 -5.13 -15.95 -2.58
CA GLY A 61 -5.99 -15.12 -3.43
C GLY A 61 -5.32 -13.81 -3.83
N PHE A 62 -6.02 -12.68 -3.67
CA PHE A 62 -5.44 -11.34 -3.85
C PHE A 62 -4.46 -10.92 -2.75
N TRP A 63 -4.49 -11.59 -1.58
CA TRP A 63 -3.71 -11.19 -0.41
C TRP A 63 -2.24 -11.63 -0.46
N GLN A 64 -1.85 -12.43 -1.46
CA GLN A 64 -0.43 -12.73 -1.73
C GLN A 64 0.30 -11.54 -2.39
N TYR A 65 -0.43 -10.60 -3.01
CA TYR A 65 0.13 -9.46 -3.72
C TYR A 65 0.47 -8.33 -2.75
N LEU A 66 1.72 -7.90 -2.74
CA LEU A 66 2.20 -6.76 -1.97
C LEU A 66 1.39 -5.50 -2.28
N THR A 67 1.00 -5.28 -3.54
CA THR A 67 0.15 -4.16 -3.95
C THR A 67 -1.16 -4.13 -3.18
N ILE A 68 -1.83 -5.26 -2.96
CA ILE A 68 -3.13 -5.30 -2.28
C ILE A 68 -2.98 -5.09 -0.78
N LEU A 69 -1.91 -5.62 -0.18
CA LEU A 69 -1.55 -5.34 1.21
C LEU A 69 -1.24 -3.86 1.42
N GLY A 70 -0.39 -3.27 0.56
CA GLY A 70 -0.09 -1.85 0.54
C GLY A 70 -1.36 -1.01 0.42
N LEU A 71 -2.15 -1.26 -0.63
CA LEU A 71 -3.39 -0.56 -0.94
C LEU A 71 -4.37 -0.57 0.25
N THR A 72 -4.47 -1.70 0.95
CA THR A 72 -5.34 -1.85 2.12
C THR A 72 -4.85 -0.98 3.29
N ILE A 73 -3.55 -1.00 3.59
CA ILE A 73 -2.97 -0.20 4.67
C ILE A 73 -3.04 1.29 4.32
N SER A 74 -2.78 1.65 3.06
CA SER A 74 -2.90 3.00 2.52
C SER A 74 -4.34 3.52 2.64
N GLY A 75 -5.32 2.76 2.17
CA GLY A 75 -6.74 3.09 2.31
C GLY A 75 -7.15 3.26 3.77
N ALA A 76 -6.75 2.34 4.65
CA ALA A 76 -7.00 2.46 6.09
C ALA A 76 -6.34 3.71 6.70
N THR A 77 -5.12 4.05 6.28
CA THR A 77 -4.41 5.27 6.71
C THR A 77 -5.18 6.51 6.30
N MET A 78 -5.64 6.60 5.04
CA MET A 78 -6.41 7.74 4.55
C MET A 78 -7.77 7.85 5.25
N LEU A 79 -8.47 6.74 5.48
CA LEU A 79 -9.74 6.75 6.22
C LEU A 79 -9.54 7.19 7.68
N LEU A 80 -8.51 6.69 8.37
CA LEU A 80 -8.18 7.14 9.72
C LEU A 80 -7.77 8.62 9.76
N ALA A 81 -7.13 9.14 8.70
CA ALA A 81 -6.85 10.56 8.56
C ALA A 81 -8.15 11.38 8.47
N GLY A 82 -9.12 10.95 7.67
CA GLY A 82 -10.43 11.60 7.58
C GLY A 82 -11.22 11.54 8.90
N VAL A 83 -11.16 10.41 9.62
CA VAL A 83 -11.75 10.31 10.97
C VAL A 83 -11.00 11.22 11.96
N GLN A 84 -9.67 11.32 11.87
CA GLN A 84 -8.89 12.23 12.72
C GLN A 84 -9.26 13.69 12.47
N ASP A 85 -9.59 14.06 11.23
CA ASP A 85 -10.05 15.39 10.90
C ASP A 85 -11.39 15.72 11.60
N LEU A 86 -12.34 14.77 11.60
CA LEU A 86 -13.60 14.88 12.34
C LEU A 86 -13.39 14.91 13.87
N LEU A 87 -12.44 14.13 14.37
CA LEU A 87 -12.23 13.85 15.80
C LEU A 87 -10.77 14.14 16.21
N PRO A 88 -10.30 15.41 16.14
CA PRO A 88 -8.87 15.75 16.24
C PRO A 88 -8.25 15.47 17.63
N ASN A 89 -9.09 15.37 18.66
CA ASN A 89 -8.67 15.15 20.04
C ASN A 89 -8.53 13.67 20.43
N ILE A 90 -8.87 12.72 19.55
CA ILE A 90 -8.74 11.29 19.85
C ILE A 90 -7.31 10.82 19.53
N HIS A 91 -6.49 10.76 20.58
CA HIS A 91 -5.09 10.36 20.48
C HIS A 91 -4.88 8.94 19.91
N LEU A 92 -5.80 8.00 20.19
CA LEU A 92 -5.71 6.64 19.69
C LEU A 92 -5.78 6.58 18.16
N ILE A 93 -6.70 7.33 17.53
CA ILE A 93 -6.82 7.40 16.07
C ILE A 93 -5.53 7.96 15.47
N ARG A 94 -5.00 9.05 16.04
CA ARG A 94 -3.73 9.64 15.59
C ARG A 94 -2.58 8.63 15.70
N LEU A 95 -2.48 7.90 16.80
CA LEU A 95 -1.44 6.90 17.01
C LEU A 95 -1.51 5.77 15.97
N ILE A 96 -2.71 5.22 15.74
CA ILE A 96 -2.91 4.13 14.77
C ILE A 96 -2.61 4.64 13.35
N LYS A 97 -3.20 5.78 12.95
CA LYS A 97 -2.95 6.40 11.65
C LYS A 97 -1.45 6.59 11.40
N ARG A 98 -0.75 7.17 12.36
CA ARG A 98 0.69 7.43 12.25
C ARG A 98 1.52 6.15 12.22
N THR A 99 1.08 5.09 12.88
CA THR A 99 1.76 3.79 12.81
C THR A 99 1.54 3.13 11.45
N LEU A 100 0.32 3.16 10.92
CA LEU A 100 0.05 2.67 9.56
C LEU A 100 0.81 3.47 8.51
N LEU A 101 0.89 4.80 8.64
CA LEU A 101 1.65 5.65 7.72
C LEU A 101 3.15 5.30 7.71
N LEU A 102 3.74 4.90 8.85
CA LEU A 102 5.13 4.43 8.92
C LEU A 102 5.38 3.13 8.12
N ILE A 103 4.33 2.36 7.85
CA ILE A 103 4.39 1.12 7.07
C ILE A 103 4.01 1.43 5.61
N ALA A 104 2.84 2.03 5.40
CA ALA A 104 2.25 2.24 4.09
C ALA A 104 3.13 3.12 3.19
N LEU A 105 3.60 4.27 3.68
CA LEU A 105 4.36 5.22 2.86
C LEU A 105 5.61 4.59 2.21
N PRO A 106 6.51 3.94 2.96
CA PRO A 106 7.66 3.30 2.36
C PRO A 106 7.30 2.05 1.53
N VAL A 107 6.26 1.29 1.90
CA VAL A 107 5.80 0.13 1.11
C VAL A 107 5.24 0.57 -0.24
N GLU A 108 4.43 1.62 -0.29
CA GLU A 108 3.88 2.16 -1.54
C GLU A 108 4.95 2.77 -2.44
N PHE A 109 6.00 3.35 -1.85
CA PHE A 109 7.16 3.77 -2.63
C PHE A 109 7.82 2.56 -3.33
N ILE A 110 8.01 1.44 -2.63
CA ILE A 110 8.55 0.21 -3.22
C ILE A 110 7.63 -0.32 -4.32
N ILE A 111 6.33 -0.43 -4.04
CA ILE A 111 5.34 -0.89 -5.03
C ILE A 111 5.41 -0.02 -6.29
N THR A 112 5.27 1.29 -6.14
CA THR A 112 5.27 2.24 -7.28
C THR A 112 6.58 2.16 -8.06
N SER A 113 7.72 2.23 -7.37
CA SER A 113 9.03 2.30 -8.02
C SER A 113 9.40 1.01 -8.75
N ILE A 114 9.18 -0.15 -8.12
CA ILE A 114 9.47 -1.45 -8.76
C ILE A 114 8.46 -1.71 -9.88
N TYR A 115 7.16 -1.52 -9.63
CA TYR A 115 6.12 -1.82 -10.60
C TYR A 115 6.31 -1.05 -11.90
N TRP A 116 6.35 0.29 -11.85
CA TRP A 116 6.44 1.10 -13.06
C TRP A 116 7.76 0.91 -13.79
N SER A 117 8.87 0.70 -13.07
CA SER A 117 10.15 0.36 -13.70
C SER A 117 10.06 -0.96 -14.48
N LEU A 118 9.50 -2.01 -13.88
CA LEU A 118 9.32 -3.29 -14.58
C LEU A 118 8.35 -3.17 -15.74
N ILE A 119 7.23 -2.47 -15.58
CA ILE A 119 6.24 -2.29 -16.65
C ILE A 119 6.85 -1.58 -17.88
N ILE A 120 7.75 -0.62 -17.66
CA ILE A 120 8.40 0.15 -18.74
C ILE A 120 9.55 -0.64 -19.36
N PHE A 121 10.42 -1.24 -18.56
CA PHE A 121 11.69 -1.80 -19.04
C PHE A 121 11.69 -3.32 -19.23
N ALA A 122 10.86 -4.07 -18.49
CA ALA A 122 10.84 -5.53 -18.52
C ALA A 122 9.44 -6.09 -18.11
N PRO A 123 8.38 -5.82 -18.89
CA PRO A 123 7.01 -6.10 -18.45
C PRO A 123 6.72 -7.60 -18.24
N HIS A 124 7.44 -8.49 -18.92
CA HIS A 124 7.33 -9.95 -18.74
C HIS A 124 7.77 -10.43 -17.35
N LEU A 125 8.51 -9.61 -16.60
CA LEU A 125 8.89 -9.90 -15.21
C LEU A 125 7.77 -9.61 -14.21
N MET A 126 6.77 -8.82 -14.60
CA MET A 126 5.65 -8.44 -13.74
C MET A 126 4.31 -9.02 -14.22
N LEU A 127 4.10 -9.09 -15.53
CA LEU A 127 2.83 -9.47 -16.14
C LEU A 127 2.89 -10.91 -16.68
N PRO A 128 1.88 -11.76 -16.39
CA PRO A 128 1.82 -13.09 -16.99
C PRO A 128 1.46 -13.02 -18.48
N PRO A 129 1.83 -14.04 -19.28
CA PRO A 129 1.32 -14.21 -20.63
C PRO A 129 -0.22 -14.30 -20.65
N THR A 130 -0.85 -13.76 -21.70
CA THR A 130 -2.32 -13.89 -21.89
C THR A 130 -2.74 -15.29 -22.30
N ASP A 131 -1.83 -16.03 -22.94
CA ASP A 131 -2.03 -17.42 -23.34
C ASP A 131 -1.16 -18.32 -22.44
N PRO A 132 -1.74 -19.24 -21.65
CA PRO A 132 -1.00 -20.20 -20.84
C PRO A 132 -0.04 -21.08 -21.67
N ASP A 133 -0.40 -21.40 -22.92
CA ASP A 133 0.39 -22.26 -23.79
C ASP A 133 1.61 -21.52 -24.36
N ALA A 134 1.55 -20.19 -24.45
CA ALA A 134 2.69 -19.34 -24.83
C ALA A 134 3.79 -19.30 -23.75
N ALA A 135 3.44 -19.58 -22.49
CA ALA A 135 4.40 -19.65 -21.38
C ALA A 135 5.26 -20.93 -21.41
N GLN A 136 4.83 -21.97 -22.12
CA GLN A 136 5.40 -23.32 -22.06
C GLN A 136 6.30 -23.66 -23.25
N GLY A 137 6.66 -22.68 -24.09
CA GLY A 137 7.52 -22.90 -25.24
C GLY A 137 6.92 -23.86 -26.27
N ALA A 138 5.58 -23.99 -26.30
CA ALA A 138 4.90 -24.69 -27.37
C ALA A 138 5.33 -24.08 -28.71
N PRO A 139 5.59 -24.88 -29.76
CA PRO A 139 6.03 -24.38 -31.05
C PRO A 139 4.88 -23.58 -31.68
N SER A 140 4.80 -22.30 -31.34
CA SER A 140 3.94 -21.35 -32.02
C SER A 140 4.61 -21.07 -33.36
N SER A 141 3.88 -21.33 -34.44
CA SER A 141 4.25 -20.93 -35.80
C SER A 141 4.25 -19.41 -35.99
N SER A 142 3.97 -18.64 -34.93
CA SER A 142 4.05 -17.18 -34.93
C SER A 142 5.38 -16.70 -34.33
N THR A 143 6.03 -15.76 -35.01
CA THR A 143 7.18 -14.99 -34.51
C THR A 143 6.75 -13.82 -33.61
N ALA A 144 5.50 -13.82 -33.14
CA ALA A 144 4.94 -12.73 -32.34
C ALA A 144 5.31 -12.96 -30.87
N GLU A 145 5.90 -11.94 -30.24
CA GLU A 145 6.12 -11.92 -28.80
C GLU A 145 4.81 -12.25 -28.05
N PRO A 146 4.84 -13.09 -27.00
CA PRO A 146 3.66 -13.42 -26.21
C PRO A 146 2.97 -12.14 -25.74
N THR A 147 1.68 -12.01 -26.04
CA THR A 147 0.91 -10.87 -25.55
C THR A 147 0.84 -10.96 -24.03
N LEU A 148 1.22 -9.88 -23.33
CA LEU A 148 1.18 -9.83 -21.87
C LEU A 148 -0.18 -9.35 -21.39
N PHE A 149 -0.68 -9.94 -20.30
CA PHE A 149 -1.93 -9.50 -19.71
C PHE A 149 -1.78 -8.11 -19.07
N ARG A 150 -2.68 -7.18 -19.41
CA ARG A 150 -2.68 -5.80 -18.87
C ARG A 150 -4.08 -5.41 -18.41
N ILE A 151 -4.14 -4.77 -17.25
CA ILE A 151 -5.36 -4.10 -16.77
C ILE A 151 -5.49 -2.70 -17.40
N PRO A 152 -6.72 -2.15 -17.49
CA PRO A 152 -6.92 -0.76 -17.91
C PRO A 152 -6.09 0.23 -17.08
N LEU A 153 -5.46 1.20 -17.74
CA LEU A 153 -4.50 2.14 -17.11
C LEU A 153 -5.07 2.84 -15.88
N TRP A 154 -6.35 3.21 -15.88
CA TRP A 154 -6.96 3.88 -14.74
C TRP A 154 -7.00 2.97 -13.49
N MET A 155 -7.26 1.67 -13.68
CA MET A 155 -7.24 0.68 -12.59
C MET A 155 -5.81 0.56 -12.08
N ASP A 156 -4.86 0.49 -13.00
CA ASP A 156 -3.45 0.38 -12.68
C ASP A 156 -2.95 1.55 -11.85
N MET A 157 -3.21 2.78 -12.30
CA MET A 157 -2.84 4.01 -11.59
C MET A 157 -3.50 4.09 -10.20
N SER A 158 -4.75 3.65 -10.07
CA SER A 158 -5.47 3.68 -8.78
C SER A 158 -4.87 2.76 -7.71
N MET A 159 -4.17 1.69 -8.12
CA MET A 159 -3.58 0.70 -7.21
C MET A 159 -2.07 0.83 -7.06
N HIS A 160 -1.35 1.24 -8.11
CA HIS A 160 0.13 1.27 -8.12
C HIS A 160 0.74 2.67 -8.10
N LEU A 161 -0.04 3.74 -8.18
CA LEU A 161 0.49 5.11 -8.17
C LEU A 161 -0.21 6.02 -7.15
N LEU A 162 -1.54 6.06 -7.21
CA LEU A 162 -2.33 6.93 -6.34
C LEU A 162 -2.04 6.71 -4.84
N PRO A 163 -1.89 5.48 -4.31
CA PRO A 163 -1.57 5.27 -2.90
C PRO A 163 -0.28 5.98 -2.48
N GLY A 164 0.80 5.82 -3.24
CA GLY A 164 2.07 6.47 -2.97
C GLY A 164 1.95 8.00 -3.00
N ILE A 165 1.29 8.56 -4.03
CA ILE A 165 1.06 10.01 -4.12
C ILE A 165 0.27 10.50 -2.91
N ALA A 166 -0.88 9.89 -2.62
CA ALA A 166 -1.76 10.30 -1.54
C ALA A 166 -1.05 10.30 -0.17
N LEU A 167 -0.24 9.28 0.11
CA LEU A 167 0.52 9.20 1.35
C LEU A 167 1.67 10.21 1.42
N VAL A 168 2.32 10.55 0.30
CA VAL A 168 3.33 11.61 0.25
C VAL A 168 2.69 12.97 0.58
N PHE A 169 1.51 13.24 0.02
CA PHE A 169 0.74 14.46 0.34
C PHE A 169 0.31 14.49 1.82
N GLU A 170 -0.24 13.39 2.34
CA GLU A 170 -0.58 13.25 3.77
C GLU A 170 0.65 13.48 4.64
N PHE A 171 1.78 12.87 4.29
CA PHE A 171 3.01 12.97 5.07
C PHE A 171 3.57 14.39 5.13
N PHE A 172 3.70 15.09 4.00
CA PHE A 172 4.34 16.41 3.98
C PHE A 172 3.43 17.58 4.29
N LEU A 173 2.13 17.49 3.97
CA LEU A 173 1.23 18.64 4.10
C LEU A 173 0.35 18.57 5.33
N LEU A 174 0.02 17.37 5.82
CA LEU A 174 -1.03 17.18 6.84
C LEU A 174 -0.52 16.49 8.11
N GLU A 175 0.64 15.84 8.06
CA GLU A 175 1.28 15.21 9.22
C GLU A 175 2.44 16.04 9.74
N THR A 176 2.79 15.81 11.01
CA THR A 176 3.97 16.42 11.65
C THR A 176 5.15 15.47 11.59
N LYS A 177 6.35 16.02 11.38
CA LYS A 177 7.62 15.28 11.38
C LYS A 177 7.70 14.24 12.50
N TYR A 178 8.10 13.02 12.16
CA TYR A 178 8.31 11.97 13.16
C TYR A 178 9.60 12.22 13.92
N ARG A 179 9.52 12.16 15.25
CA ARG A 179 10.67 12.27 16.16
C ARG A 179 11.14 10.89 16.61
N PRO A 180 12.40 10.72 17.04
CA PRO A 180 12.83 9.51 17.72
C PRO A 180 11.94 9.20 18.93
N PRO A 181 11.68 7.91 19.25
CA PRO A 181 12.20 6.71 18.58
C PRO A 181 11.44 6.30 17.31
N PHE A 182 10.33 6.98 16.98
CA PHE A 182 9.48 6.61 15.85
C PHE A 182 10.17 6.74 14.49
N SER A 183 10.96 7.80 14.31
CA SER A 183 11.73 8.01 13.07
C SER A 183 13.01 7.16 12.95
N THR A 184 13.38 6.42 14.00
CA THR A 184 14.62 5.63 14.08
C THR A 184 14.29 4.16 14.25
N SER A 185 14.32 3.66 15.49
CA SER A 185 14.26 2.24 15.81
C SER A 185 12.89 1.64 15.51
N VAL A 186 11.79 2.39 15.73
CA VAL A 186 10.45 1.90 15.42
C VAL A 186 10.25 1.78 13.91
N ALA A 187 10.64 2.78 13.12
CA ALA A 187 10.57 2.70 11.67
C ALA A 187 11.37 1.50 11.12
N PHE A 188 12.58 1.28 11.66
CA PHE A 188 13.38 0.10 11.30
C PHE A 188 12.68 -1.21 11.67
N LEU A 189 12.13 -1.30 12.89
CA LEU A 189 11.44 -2.49 13.37
C LEU A 189 10.18 -2.77 12.56
N LEU A 190 9.38 -1.77 12.25
CA LEU A 190 8.17 -1.91 11.44
C LEU A 190 8.49 -2.33 10.01
N ALA A 191 9.48 -1.70 9.36
CA ALA A 191 9.92 -2.09 8.03
C ALA A 191 10.43 -3.53 8.00
N SER A 192 11.29 -3.89 8.96
CA SER A 192 11.85 -5.25 9.08
C SER A 192 10.76 -6.28 9.35
N ALA A 193 9.85 -5.99 10.28
CA ALA A 193 8.75 -6.89 10.63
C ALA A 193 7.80 -7.08 9.45
N PHE A 194 7.42 -6.01 8.75
CA PHE A 194 6.53 -6.09 7.60
C PHE A 194 7.20 -6.83 6.43
N GLY A 195 8.43 -6.45 6.06
CA GLY A 195 9.16 -7.08 4.96
C GLY A 195 9.44 -8.56 5.20
N THR A 196 9.82 -8.92 6.43
CA THR A 196 10.02 -10.33 6.82
C THR A 196 8.72 -11.11 6.80
N SER A 197 7.65 -10.56 7.38
CA SER A 197 6.33 -11.20 7.37
C SER A 197 5.81 -11.41 5.95
N TYR A 198 5.96 -10.41 5.08
CA TYR A 198 5.57 -10.52 3.68
C TYR A 198 6.40 -11.56 2.94
N GLY A 199 7.73 -11.59 3.15
CA GLY A 199 8.61 -12.59 2.56
C GLY A 199 8.19 -14.01 2.94
N PHE A 200 7.94 -14.28 4.23
CA PHE A 200 7.42 -15.58 4.65
C PHE A 200 6.05 -15.91 4.05
N TRP A 201 5.15 -14.92 4.03
CA TRP A 201 3.81 -15.11 3.49
C TRP A 201 3.82 -15.45 2.00
N VAL A 202 4.58 -14.71 1.19
CA VAL A 202 4.62 -14.91 -0.27
C VAL A 202 5.32 -16.22 -0.64
N GLU A 203 6.36 -16.63 0.09
CA GLU A 203 6.99 -17.95 -0.08
C GLU A 203 6.01 -19.07 0.26
N HIS A 204 5.27 -18.95 1.37
CA HIS A 204 4.24 -19.92 1.74
C HIS A 204 3.12 -19.99 0.70
N CYS A 205 2.65 -18.85 0.18
CA CYS A 205 1.69 -18.85 -0.92
C CYS A 205 2.24 -19.57 -2.15
N ALA A 206 3.49 -19.28 -2.55
CA ALA A 206 4.11 -19.92 -3.69
C ALA A 206 4.26 -21.44 -3.51
N GLU A 207 4.63 -21.91 -2.32
CA GLU A 207 4.70 -23.33 -1.99
C GLU A 207 3.34 -24.03 -2.20
N GLN A 208 2.25 -23.42 -1.70
CA GLN A 208 0.89 -23.92 -1.90
C GLN A 208 0.42 -23.83 -3.37
N ASN A 209 1.01 -22.92 -4.15
CA ASN A 209 0.71 -22.71 -5.56
C ASN A 209 1.70 -23.44 -6.51
N GLY A 210 2.39 -24.49 -6.04
CA GLY A 210 3.26 -25.31 -6.88
C GLY A 210 4.57 -24.62 -7.31
N GLY A 211 5.05 -23.67 -6.51
CA GLY A 211 6.25 -22.87 -6.77
C GLY A 211 6.01 -21.60 -7.59
N VAL A 212 4.76 -21.29 -7.94
CA VAL A 212 4.40 -20.10 -8.72
C VAL A 212 4.16 -18.92 -7.78
N PHE A 213 4.96 -17.86 -7.93
CA PHE A 213 4.80 -16.61 -7.19
C PHE A 213 3.80 -15.68 -7.87
N PRO A 214 3.19 -14.73 -7.13
CA PRO A 214 2.36 -13.68 -7.72
C PRO A 214 3.09 -12.78 -8.71
N TYR A 215 4.42 -12.76 -8.63
CA TYR A 215 5.28 -12.01 -9.52
C TYR A 215 6.19 -12.95 -10.31
N PRO A 216 6.13 -12.95 -11.66
CA PRO A 216 6.95 -13.84 -12.48
C PRO A 216 8.45 -13.77 -12.17
N PHE A 217 8.97 -12.57 -11.87
CA PHE A 217 10.39 -12.40 -11.52
C PHE A 217 10.82 -13.13 -10.24
N LEU A 218 9.90 -13.37 -9.28
CA LEU A 218 10.24 -14.15 -8.09
C LEU A 218 10.31 -15.65 -8.42
N THR A 219 9.42 -16.14 -9.29
CA THR A 219 9.39 -17.55 -9.71
C THR A 219 10.70 -18.00 -10.36
N ILE A 220 11.32 -17.14 -11.16
CA ILE A 220 12.57 -17.47 -11.88
C ILE A 220 13.82 -17.34 -11.00
N LEU A 221 13.73 -16.70 -9.84
CA LEU A 221 14.86 -16.51 -8.95
C LEU A 221 15.03 -17.72 -8.01
N PRO A 222 16.27 -18.18 -7.77
CA PRO A 222 16.52 -19.12 -6.68
C PRO A 222 16.25 -18.44 -5.33
N LEU A 223 16.08 -19.23 -4.27
CA LEU A 223 15.75 -18.72 -2.92
C LEU A 223 16.71 -17.59 -2.47
N GLY A 224 18.01 -17.73 -2.69
CA GLY A 224 18.99 -16.69 -2.35
C GLY A 224 18.75 -15.35 -3.07
N GLY A 225 18.32 -15.41 -4.34
CA GLY A 225 17.93 -14.23 -5.10
C GLY A 225 16.66 -13.57 -4.55
N ARG A 226 15.66 -14.37 -4.20
CA ARG A 226 14.41 -13.87 -3.58
C ARG A 226 14.65 -13.24 -2.21
N VAL A 227 15.46 -13.86 -1.37
CA VAL A 227 15.90 -13.27 -0.09
C VAL A 227 16.61 -11.94 -0.32
N GLY A 228 17.47 -11.85 -1.34
CA GLY A 228 18.09 -10.59 -1.75
C GLY A 228 17.07 -9.51 -2.12
N VAL A 229 16.01 -9.86 -2.86
CA VAL A 229 14.90 -8.94 -3.16
C VAL A 229 14.20 -8.49 -1.89
N TYR A 230 13.81 -9.42 -1.00
CA TYR A 230 13.06 -9.07 0.22
C TYR A 230 13.87 -8.17 1.15
N VAL A 231 15.14 -8.51 1.41
CA VAL A 231 16.04 -7.72 2.24
C VAL A 231 16.34 -6.37 1.59
N GLY A 232 16.63 -6.36 0.28
CA GLY A 232 16.91 -5.15 -0.48
C GLY A 232 15.74 -4.18 -0.47
N ALA A 233 14.53 -4.65 -0.82
CA ALA A 233 13.32 -3.85 -0.82
C ALA A 233 13.00 -3.31 0.58
N THR A 234 13.17 -4.13 1.63
CA THR A 234 12.97 -3.70 3.03
C THR A 234 13.96 -2.60 3.43
N GLY A 235 15.23 -2.76 3.06
CA GLY A 235 16.27 -1.75 3.33
C GLY A 235 16.01 -0.43 2.61
N VAL A 236 15.62 -0.49 1.33
CA VAL A 236 15.23 0.70 0.55
C VAL A 236 13.99 1.36 1.14
N ALA A 237 12.97 0.60 1.51
CA ALA A 237 11.76 1.12 2.15
C ALA A 237 12.10 1.92 3.42
N TRP A 238 12.91 1.34 4.30
CA TRP A 238 13.39 2.02 5.51
C TRP A 238 14.19 3.29 5.18
N ALA A 239 15.14 3.22 4.24
CA ALA A 239 15.98 4.34 3.85
C ALA A 239 15.16 5.50 3.23
N VAL A 240 14.16 5.17 2.42
CA VAL A 240 13.24 6.15 1.83
C VAL A 240 12.46 6.88 2.91
N PHE A 241 11.84 6.16 3.85
CA PHE A 241 11.15 6.81 4.96
C PHE A 241 12.09 7.74 5.76
N ARG A 242 13.31 7.28 6.04
CA ARG A 242 14.34 8.08 6.73
C ARG A 242 14.68 9.36 5.96
N GLY A 243 14.84 9.26 4.64
CA GLY A 243 15.11 10.39 3.75
C GLY A 243 13.94 11.37 3.71
N LEU A 244 12.71 10.88 3.52
CA LEU A 244 11.50 11.71 3.53
C LEU A 244 11.33 12.44 4.87
N ASN A 245 11.50 11.75 5.99
CA ASN A 245 11.40 12.36 7.32
C ASN A 245 12.56 13.34 7.61
N TRP A 246 13.73 13.15 7.01
CA TRP A 246 14.84 14.08 7.14
C TRP A 246 14.49 15.44 6.50
N VAL A 247 13.92 15.44 5.28
CA VAL A 247 13.51 16.67 4.57
C VAL A 247 12.18 17.26 5.04
N HIS A 248 11.37 16.50 5.77
CA HIS A 248 10.10 16.99 6.36
C HIS A 248 10.39 18.07 7.41
N LYS A 249 9.73 19.23 7.28
CA LYS A 249 9.87 20.39 8.15
C LYS A 249 8.91 20.32 9.33
#